data_AF-A0AAD8REV2-F1
#
_entry.id   AF-A0AAD8REV2-F1
#
_cell.length_a   1.000
_cell.length_b   1.000
_cell.length_c   1.000
_cell.angle_alpha   90.00
_cell.angle_beta   90.00
_cell.angle_gamma   90.00
#
_symmetry.space_group_name_H-M   'P 1'
#
loop_
_entity.id
_entity.type
_entity.pdbx_description
1 polymer ?
#
loop_
_entity_poly.entity_id
_entity_poly.type
_entity_poly.pdbx_seq_one_letter_code
_entity_poly.pdbx_strand_id
1 'polypeptide(L)'
;MEDVLVLIVGAGPAGLATAACLSQLSIPYVIGEREDCSAPLWRKHMYDRLKLHLAKEFCEFPHMSYPLDTPIYIPKDTFIKYLDDYIECFQIQPRYLTVVESSTYDIDRKCWSVVARDIDNCTIVNYMARFLVVASGENSAKNIPEVPGLENFTGVAIHSSSYKSGISYSGRNVLVVGSGNSGMEIAYDLASHGVNTSIVIRSPIHVMTKEIIRLGMTLVRHLPMKMVDGLVVMMSNFKFGDLSRYGITRPKKGPFALKSENGRYAVIDVGTSYLIKKGNIKVSIFSVMT
;
A
#
# COMPACT_ATOMS: atom_id res chain seq x y z
N MET A 1 26.99 -22.55 2.32
CA MET A 1 26.49 -22.03 1.03
C MET A 1 25.36 -22.94 0.64
N GLU A 2 24.18 -22.41 0.35
CA GLU A 2 22.97 -23.18 0.08
C GLU A 2 22.55 -22.99 -1.37
N ASP A 3 22.48 -24.08 -2.12
CA ASP A 3 22.02 -24.07 -3.50
C ASP A 3 20.50 -24.16 -3.53
N VAL A 4 19.86 -23.16 -4.13
CA VAL A 4 18.39 -23.08 -4.26
C VAL A 4 18.00 -22.84 -5.70
N LEU A 5 16.88 -23.42 -6.14
CA LEU A 5 16.41 -23.19 -7.50
C LEU A 5 15.84 -21.78 -7.66
N VAL A 6 14.92 -21.41 -6.76
CA VAL A 6 14.31 -20.07 -6.71
C VAL A 6 14.45 -19.51 -5.30
N LEU A 7 15.01 -18.30 -5.19
CA LEU A 7 14.98 -17.53 -3.95
C LEU A 7 13.97 -16.39 -4.07
N ILE A 8 13.01 -16.34 -3.16
CA ILE A 8 12.00 -15.28 -3.06
C ILE A 8 12.36 -14.36 -1.90
N VAL A 9 12.47 -13.07 -2.19
CA VAL A 9 12.78 -12.03 -1.20
C VAL A 9 11.49 -11.35 -0.75
N GLY A 10 10.99 -11.72 0.43
CA GLY A 10 9.78 -11.17 1.07
C GLY A 10 8.59 -12.13 1.06
N ALA A 11 7.93 -12.27 2.21
CA ALA A 11 6.71 -13.05 2.42
C ALA A 11 5.46 -12.15 2.52
N GLY A 12 5.44 -11.07 1.74
CA GLY A 12 4.24 -10.27 1.48
C GLY A 12 3.34 -10.89 0.40
N PRO A 13 2.21 -10.25 0.05
CA PRO A 13 1.27 -10.73 -0.96
C PRO A 13 1.90 -11.29 -2.25
N ALA A 14 2.85 -10.56 -2.84
CA ALA A 14 3.51 -10.97 -4.07
C ALA A 14 4.39 -12.22 -3.91
N GLY A 15 5.11 -12.33 -2.78
CA GLY A 15 5.97 -13.47 -2.50
C GLY A 15 5.17 -14.73 -2.20
N LEU A 16 4.09 -14.61 -1.42
CA LEU A 16 3.17 -15.71 -1.11
C LEU A 16 2.46 -16.22 -2.37
N ALA A 17 1.93 -15.32 -3.20
CA ALA A 17 1.32 -15.71 -4.48
C ALA A 17 2.32 -16.42 -5.42
N THR A 18 3.57 -15.95 -5.45
CA THR A 18 4.62 -16.59 -6.26
C THR A 18 4.93 -18.00 -5.74
N ALA A 19 5.08 -18.16 -4.43
CA ALA A 19 5.34 -19.44 -3.77
C ALA A 19 4.24 -20.47 -4.03
N ALA A 20 2.97 -20.07 -3.97
CA ALA A 20 1.85 -20.95 -4.31
C ALA A 20 1.88 -21.41 -5.78
N CYS A 21 2.13 -20.49 -6.72
CA CYS A 21 2.27 -20.84 -8.13
C CYS A 21 3.43 -21.82 -8.37
N LEU A 22 4.58 -21.62 -7.71
CA LEU A 22 5.72 -22.54 -7.79
C LEU A 22 5.40 -23.91 -7.18
N SER A 23 4.69 -23.94 -6.05
CA SER A 23 4.22 -25.17 -5.40
C SER A 23 3.33 -25.99 -6.32
N GLN A 24 2.38 -25.35 -7.00
CA GLN A 24 1.50 -25.99 -7.99
C GLN A 24 2.27 -26.62 -9.15
N LEU A 25 3.42 -26.05 -9.51
CA LEU A 25 4.30 -26.56 -10.56
C LEU A 25 5.39 -27.51 -10.03
N SER A 26 5.38 -27.86 -8.74
CA SER A 26 6.42 -28.67 -8.08
C SER A 26 7.84 -28.10 -8.25
N ILE A 27 7.97 -26.78 -8.33
CA ILE A 27 9.25 -26.08 -8.44
C ILE A 27 9.74 -25.73 -7.04
N PRO A 28 10.90 -26.25 -6.57
CA PRO A 28 11.42 -25.95 -5.24
C PRO A 28 11.84 -24.47 -5.11
N TYR A 29 11.57 -23.88 -3.95
CA TYR A 29 11.91 -22.50 -3.64
C TYR A 29 12.25 -22.31 -2.16
N VAL A 30 12.91 -21.20 -1.85
CA VAL A 30 13.09 -20.67 -0.49
C VAL A 30 12.56 -19.25 -0.44
N ILE A 31 11.89 -18.87 0.65
CA ILE A 31 11.46 -17.50 0.90
C ILE A 31 12.22 -16.95 2.11
N GLY A 32 12.91 -15.82 1.94
CA GLY A 32 13.46 -15.05 3.05
C GLY A 32 12.55 -13.86 3.39
N GLU A 33 12.06 -13.78 4.61
CA GLU A 33 11.31 -12.64 5.14
C GLU A 33 12.08 -11.99 6.29
N ARG A 34 12.22 -10.67 6.25
CA ARG A 34 13.02 -9.92 7.22
C ARG A 34 12.37 -9.87 8.59
N GLU A 35 11.04 -9.91 8.64
CA GLU A 35 10.24 -9.83 9.87
C GLU A 35 9.91 -11.24 10.41
N ASP A 36 9.37 -11.28 11.63
CA ASP A 36 8.92 -12.48 12.34
C ASP A 36 7.58 -13.07 11.86
N CYS A 37 6.99 -12.50 10.80
CA CYS A 37 5.67 -12.90 10.32
C CYS A 37 5.45 -12.62 8.84
N SER A 38 4.45 -13.28 8.25
CA SER A 38 4.03 -13.02 6.87
C SER A 38 3.32 -11.68 6.75
N ALA A 39 3.44 -11.04 5.58
CA ALA A 39 2.80 -9.77 5.26
C ALA A 39 2.91 -8.70 6.37
N PRO A 40 4.12 -8.41 6.89
CA PRO A 40 4.32 -7.55 8.06
C PRO A 40 3.79 -6.13 7.86
N LEU A 41 3.77 -5.63 6.61
CA LEU A 41 3.12 -4.36 6.28
C LEU A 41 1.68 -4.32 6.81
N TRP A 42 0.90 -5.36 6.53
CA TRP A 42 -0.51 -5.47 6.93
C TRP A 42 -0.68 -5.71 8.43
N ARG A 43 0.13 -6.61 9.01
CA ARG A 43 0.03 -6.98 10.43
C ARG A 43 0.53 -5.88 11.37
N LYS A 44 1.70 -5.31 11.07
CA LYS A 44 2.43 -4.41 11.99
C LYS A 44 2.33 -2.94 11.62
N HIS A 45 2.20 -2.59 10.34
CA HIS A 45 2.45 -1.21 9.88
C HIS A 45 1.22 -0.50 9.30
N MET A 46 0.04 -1.14 9.30
CA MET A 46 -1.22 -0.49 8.93
C MET A 46 -2.01 -0.01 10.16
N TYR A 47 -2.86 0.98 9.93
CA TYR A 47 -3.86 1.47 10.89
C TYR A 47 -5.09 0.56 10.95
N ASP A 48 -5.85 0.67 12.03
CA ASP A 48 -6.84 -0.35 12.41
C ASP A 48 -8.06 -0.37 11.50
N ARG A 49 -8.52 0.80 11.07
CA ARG A 49 -9.71 0.95 10.23
C ARG A 49 -9.52 0.55 8.76
N LEU A 50 -8.30 0.19 8.35
CA LEU A 50 -7.96 -0.02 6.94
C LEU A 50 -8.88 -1.08 6.31
N LYS A 51 -9.37 -0.77 5.12
CA LYS A 51 -10.03 -1.72 4.23
C LYS A 51 -9.35 -1.67 2.87
N LEU A 52 -9.35 -2.78 2.15
CA LEU A 52 -8.94 -2.77 0.75
C LEU A 52 -9.75 -1.72 -0.02
N HIS A 53 -9.02 -0.96 -0.82
CA HIS A 53 -9.59 0.06 -1.70
C HIS A 53 -10.16 -0.53 -2.99
N LEU A 54 -9.65 -1.69 -3.39
CA LEU A 54 -10.14 -2.44 -4.52
C LEU A 54 -11.19 -3.46 -4.08
N ALA A 55 -12.08 -3.78 -5.01
CA ALA A 55 -13.10 -4.80 -4.82
C ALA A 55 -12.47 -6.20 -4.82
N LYS A 56 -13.08 -7.16 -4.11
CA LYS A 56 -12.52 -8.49 -3.84
C LYS A 56 -12.10 -9.24 -5.11
N GLU A 57 -12.83 -9.09 -6.21
CA GLU A 57 -12.53 -9.71 -7.50
C GLU A 57 -11.20 -9.26 -8.13
N PHE A 58 -10.62 -8.14 -7.66
CA PHE A 58 -9.32 -7.64 -8.09
C PHE A 58 -8.19 -7.94 -7.09
N CYS A 59 -8.51 -8.61 -5.98
CA CYS A 59 -7.60 -8.90 -4.88
C CYS A 59 -7.46 -10.40 -4.60
N GLU A 60 -8.04 -11.27 -5.44
CA GLU A 60 -7.90 -12.72 -5.30
C GLU A 60 -6.47 -13.15 -5.63
N PHE A 61 -5.93 -14.03 -4.80
CA PHE A 61 -4.64 -14.64 -5.08
C PHE A 61 -4.82 -15.81 -6.05
N PRO A 62 -3.79 -16.12 -6.85
CA PRO A 62 -3.81 -17.27 -7.72
C PRO A 62 -4.23 -18.53 -6.97
N HIS A 63 -5.10 -19.33 -7.59
CA HIS A 63 -5.52 -20.65 -7.10
C HIS A 63 -6.39 -20.66 -5.83
N MET A 64 -6.79 -19.50 -5.28
CA MET A 64 -7.68 -19.45 -4.11
C MET A 64 -8.57 -18.21 -4.14
N SER A 65 -9.83 -18.36 -4.52
CA SER A 65 -10.83 -17.28 -4.47
C SER A 65 -11.27 -16.98 -3.04
N TYR A 66 -11.87 -15.80 -2.84
CA TYR A 66 -12.47 -15.47 -1.54
C TYR A 66 -13.74 -16.30 -1.30
N PRO A 67 -14.08 -16.60 -0.02
CA PRO A 67 -15.39 -17.14 0.34
C PRO A 67 -16.54 -16.28 -0.19
N LEU A 68 -17.67 -16.91 -0.53
CA LEU A 68 -18.83 -16.25 -1.17
C LEU A 68 -19.39 -15.09 -0.33
N ASP A 69 -19.43 -15.27 0.99
CA ASP A 69 -19.91 -14.33 2.00
C ASP A 69 -18.91 -13.17 2.29
N THR A 70 -17.70 -13.22 1.73
CA THR A 70 -16.70 -12.17 1.91
C THR A 70 -17.23 -10.82 1.38
N PRO A 71 -17.14 -9.72 2.17
CA PRO A 71 -17.53 -8.39 1.72
C PRO A 71 -16.80 -7.95 0.44
N ILE A 72 -17.44 -7.13 -0.38
CA ILE A 72 -16.83 -6.59 -1.62
C ILE A 72 -15.53 -5.83 -1.32
N TYR A 73 -15.50 -5.06 -0.23
CA TYR A 73 -14.33 -4.33 0.23
C TYR A 73 -13.85 -4.91 1.55
N ILE A 74 -12.72 -5.62 1.48
CA ILE A 74 -12.26 -6.51 2.54
C ILE A 74 -11.60 -5.71 3.67
N PRO A 75 -12.03 -5.86 4.94
CA PRO A 75 -11.32 -5.31 6.09
C PRO A 75 -9.92 -5.89 6.27
N LYS A 76 -8.99 -5.12 6.85
CA LYS A 76 -7.61 -5.54 7.14
C LYS A 76 -7.53 -6.93 7.76
N ASP A 77 -8.28 -7.18 8.82
CA ASP A 77 -8.19 -8.44 9.57
C ASP A 77 -8.73 -9.64 8.78
N THR A 78 -9.77 -9.43 7.96
CA THR A 78 -10.26 -10.46 7.02
C THR A 78 -9.24 -10.77 5.93
N PHE A 79 -8.52 -9.76 5.43
CA PHE A 79 -7.45 -9.96 4.46
C PHE A 79 -6.26 -10.70 5.09
N ILE A 80 -5.87 -10.36 6.33
CA ILE A 80 -4.83 -11.08 7.07
C ILE A 80 -5.21 -12.55 7.25
N LYS A 81 -6.44 -12.83 7.68
CA LYS A 81 -6.94 -14.20 7.80
C LYS A 81 -6.87 -14.95 6.47
N TYR A 82 -7.28 -14.32 5.37
CA TYR A 82 -7.17 -14.92 4.04
C TYR A 82 -5.72 -15.27 3.68
N LEU A 83 -4.73 -14.45 4.07
CA LEU A 83 -3.31 -14.77 3.87
C LEU A 83 -2.86 -15.96 4.74
N ASP A 84 -3.34 -16.06 5.97
CA ASP A 84 -3.06 -17.20 6.85
C ASP A 84 -3.62 -18.51 6.25
N ASP A 85 -4.89 -18.49 5.82
CA ASP A 85 -5.54 -19.61 5.15
C ASP A 85 -4.81 -19.97 3.84
N TYR A 86 -4.30 -18.98 3.10
CA TYR A 86 -3.51 -19.19 1.88
C TYR A 86 -2.18 -19.88 2.16
N ILE A 87 -1.45 -19.44 3.19
CA ILE A 87 -0.18 -20.04 3.60
C ILE A 87 -0.39 -21.50 4.00
N GLU A 88 -1.44 -21.79 4.77
CA GLU A 88 -1.77 -23.15 5.21
C GLU A 88 -2.16 -24.04 4.02
N CYS A 89 -3.05 -23.56 3.14
CA CYS A 89 -3.54 -24.29 1.97
C CYS A 89 -2.40 -24.74 1.02
N PHE A 90 -1.43 -23.86 0.79
CA PHE A 90 -0.28 -24.15 -0.09
C PHE A 90 0.96 -24.62 0.67
N GLN A 91 0.86 -24.88 1.98
CA GLN A 91 1.96 -25.31 2.85
C GLN A 91 3.23 -24.45 2.71
N ILE A 92 3.06 -23.13 2.60
CA ILE A 92 4.16 -22.20 2.39
C ILE A 92 4.91 -22.01 3.71
N GLN A 93 6.23 -22.17 3.70
CA GLN A 93 7.08 -22.03 4.89
C GLN A 93 8.14 -20.93 4.68
N PRO A 94 7.82 -19.66 4.99
CA PRO A 94 8.82 -18.61 4.95
C PRO A 94 9.89 -18.79 6.02
N ARG A 95 11.15 -18.50 5.68
CA ARG A 95 12.21 -18.30 6.68
C ARG A 95 12.11 -16.87 7.19
N TYR A 96 11.47 -16.73 8.35
CA TYR A 96 11.37 -15.45 9.04
C TYR A 96 12.72 -14.98 9.55
N LEU A 97 12.79 -13.70 9.91
CA LEU A 97 13.98 -13.08 10.48
C LEU A 97 15.24 -13.30 9.60
N THR A 98 15.03 -13.40 8.29
CA THR A 98 16.07 -13.59 7.27
C THR A 98 16.12 -12.35 6.37
N VAL A 99 17.11 -11.49 6.60
CA VAL A 99 17.31 -10.25 5.84
C VAL A 99 18.20 -10.53 4.64
N VAL A 100 17.68 -10.37 3.43
CA VAL A 100 18.54 -10.37 2.23
C VAL A 100 19.23 -9.01 2.13
N GLU A 101 20.56 -9.00 2.27
CA GLU A 101 21.38 -7.78 2.33
C GLU A 101 21.89 -7.37 0.95
N SER A 102 22.26 -8.34 0.11
CA SER A 102 22.77 -8.07 -1.23
C SER A 102 22.57 -9.25 -2.17
N SER A 103 22.54 -8.96 -3.47
CA SER A 103 22.48 -9.95 -4.54
C SER A 103 23.34 -9.51 -5.71
N THR A 104 24.14 -10.42 -6.26
CA THR A 104 24.96 -10.18 -7.44
C THR A 104 24.78 -11.34 -8.41
N TYR A 105 24.53 -11.02 -9.68
CA TYR A 105 24.45 -12.05 -10.72
C TYR A 105 25.84 -12.46 -11.17
N ASP A 106 26.16 -13.74 -11.02
CA ASP A 106 27.37 -14.36 -11.52
C ASP A 106 27.14 -14.80 -12.98
N ILE A 107 27.85 -14.15 -13.90
CA ILE A 107 27.71 -14.38 -15.35
C ILE A 107 28.25 -15.76 -15.75
N ASP A 108 29.35 -16.20 -15.13
CA ASP A 108 30.02 -17.45 -15.47
C ASP A 108 29.20 -18.64 -15.00
N ARG A 109 28.68 -18.56 -13.76
CA ARG A 109 27.85 -19.62 -13.16
C ARG A 109 26.37 -19.51 -13.55
N LYS A 110 25.96 -18.40 -14.17
CA LYS A 110 24.57 -18.10 -14.59
C LYS A 110 23.56 -18.25 -13.44
N CYS A 111 23.89 -17.66 -12.30
CA CYS A 111 23.09 -17.71 -11.08
C CYS A 111 23.35 -16.49 -10.20
N TRP A 112 22.47 -16.26 -9.25
CA TRP A 112 22.58 -15.21 -8.26
C TRP A 112 23.36 -15.69 -7.04
N SER A 113 24.40 -14.96 -6.67
CA SER A 113 25.02 -15.03 -5.35
C SER A 113 24.29 -14.05 -4.44
N VAL A 114 23.66 -14.53 -3.37
CA VAL A 114 22.83 -13.73 -2.47
C VAL A 114 23.33 -13.88 -1.05
N VAL A 115 23.58 -12.75 -0.40
CA VAL A 115 23.97 -12.68 1.01
C VAL A 115 22.73 -12.35 1.83
N ALA A 116 22.42 -13.22 2.78
CA ALA A 116 21.35 -13.00 3.74
C ALA A 116 21.89 -13.13 5.18
N ARG A 117 21.21 -12.47 6.11
CA ARG A 117 21.47 -12.55 7.54
C ARG A 117 20.27 -13.18 8.22
N ASP A 118 20.50 -14.31 8.88
CA ASP A 118 19.59 -14.87 9.86
C ASP A 118 19.79 -14.11 11.18
N ILE A 119 18.77 -13.35 11.56
CA ILE A 119 18.80 -12.50 12.76
C ILE A 119 18.72 -13.37 14.02
N ASP A 120 17.94 -14.45 14.02
CA ASP A 120 17.76 -15.31 15.20
C ASP A 120 19.06 -15.99 15.60
N ASN A 121 19.76 -16.53 14.61
CA ASN A 121 21.01 -17.24 14.84
C ASN A 121 22.24 -16.33 14.77
N CYS A 122 22.08 -15.04 14.43
CA CYS A 122 23.16 -14.10 14.16
C CYS A 122 24.16 -14.59 13.11
N THR A 123 23.71 -15.36 12.13
CA THR A 123 24.57 -15.99 11.11
C THR A 123 24.35 -15.39 9.72
N ILE A 124 25.43 -15.38 8.92
CA ILE A 124 25.35 -15.06 7.49
C ILE A 124 25.06 -16.34 6.72
N VAL A 125 24.01 -16.32 5.90
CA VAL A 125 23.63 -17.38 4.98
C VAL A 125 23.92 -16.91 3.56
N ASN A 126 24.74 -17.67 2.83
CA ASN A 126 25.04 -17.41 1.42
C ASN A 126 24.23 -18.37 0.56
N TYR A 127 23.36 -17.84 -0.30
CA TYR A 127 22.57 -18.60 -1.25
C TYR A 127 23.17 -18.48 -2.66
N MET A 128 23.11 -19.60 -3.38
CA MET A 128 23.33 -19.66 -4.82
C MET A 128 21.99 -19.99 -5.47
N ALA A 129 21.36 -19.01 -6.11
CA ALA A 129 20.00 -19.14 -6.66
C ALA A 129 19.98 -19.07 -8.18
N ARG A 130 19.36 -20.03 -8.89
CA ARG A 130 19.22 -19.90 -10.35
C ARG A 130 18.29 -18.76 -10.73
N PHE A 131 17.21 -18.59 -9.97
CA PHE A 131 16.25 -17.51 -10.13
C PHE A 131 16.09 -16.71 -8.83
N LEU A 132 16.00 -15.39 -8.96
CA LEU A 132 15.74 -14.48 -7.86
C LEU A 132 14.43 -13.75 -8.10
N VAL A 133 13.49 -13.86 -7.16
CA VAL A 133 12.21 -13.14 -7.18
C VAL A 133 12.26 -12.05 -6.12
N VAL A 134 12.18 -10.79 -6.56
CA VAL A 134 12.15 -9.64 -5.65
C VAL A 134 10.71 -9.28 -5.31
N ALA A 135 10.25 -9.68 -4.13
CA ALA A 135 8.91 -9.45 -3.60
C ALA A 135 8.91 -8.59 -2.32
N SER A 136 9.90 -7.70 -2.18
CA SER A 136 10.16 -6.89 -0.98
C SER A 136 9.15 -5.76 -0.73
N GLY A 137 8.34 -5.42 -1.74
CA GLY A 137 7.23 -4.47 -1.66
C GLY A 137 7.64 -3.00 -1.75
N GLU A 138 6.99 -2.27 -2.66
CA GLU A 138 7.23 -0.83 -2.93
C GLU A 138 6.97 0.08 -1.71
N ASN A 139 5.98 -0.27 -0.89
CA ASN A 139 5.56 0.53 0.27
C ASN A 139 6.22 0.09 1.60
N SER A 140 7.26 -0.75 1.53
CA SER A 140 7.89 -1.31 2.74
C SER A 140 8.86 -0.33 3.43
N ALA A 141 9.49 0.57 2.67
CA ALA A 141 10.38 1.59 3.20
C ALA A 141 9.61 2.88 3.52
N LYS A 142 9.80 3.41 4.74
CA LYS A 142 9.24 4.72 5.11
C LYS A 142 10.01 5.81 4.39
N ASN A 143 9.31 6.80 3.85
CA ASN A 143 9.92 8.00 3.28
C ASN A 143 9.50 9.21 4.13
N ILE A 144 10.41 9.71 4.95
CA ILE A 144 10.22 10.94 5.72
C ILE A 144 11.12 11.99 5.07
N PRO A 145 10.57 12.97 4.34
CA PRO A 145 11.37 14.01 3.73
C PRO A 145 11.99 14.88 4.82
N GLU A 146 13.15 15.47 4.55
CA GLU A 146 13.69 16.54 5.37
C GLU A 146 12.72 17.74 5.34
N VAL A 147 12.29 18.17 6.51
CA VAL A 147 11.40 19.32 6.69
C VAL A 147 12.16 20.35 7.52
N PRO A 148 12.59 21.49 6.94
CA PRO A 148 13.31 22.51 7.68
C PRO A 148 12.52 22.97 8.91
N GLY A 149 13.17 22.98 10.07
CA GLY A 149 12.57 23.38 11.35
C GLY A 149 11.84 22.25 12.09
N LEU A 150 11.72 21.05 11.52
CA LEU A 150 11.09 19.91 12.18
C LEU A 150 11.90 19.46 13.42
N GLU A 151 13.22 19.64 13.40
CA GLU A 151 14.12 19.38 14.54
C GLU A 151 13.81 20.25 15.77
N ASN A 152 13.24 21.44 15.55
CA ASN A 152 12.85 22.36 16.61
C ASN A 152 11.37 22.20 17.01
N PHE A 153 10.64 21.29 16.36
CA PHE A 153 9.24 21.04 16.67
C PHE A 153 9.13 20.27 17.99
N THR A 154 8.50 20.89 18.99
CA THR A 154 8.33 20.30 20.32
C THR A 154 7.20 19.25 20.40
N GLY A 155 6.42 19.12 19.33
CA GLY A 155 5.36 18.12 19.22
C GLY A 155 5.87 16.77 18.70
N VAL A 156 4.96 15.81 18.62
CA VAL A 156 5.28 14.46 18.11
C VAL A 156 5.10 14.43 16.60
N ALA A 157 6.17 14.09 15.87
CA ALA A 157 6.14 13.81 14.44
C ALA A 157 6.29 12.30 14.19
N ILE A 158 5.35 11.72 13.43
CA ILE A 158 5.40 10.31 13.04
C ILE A 158 5.07 10.12 11.56
N HIS A 159 5.59 9.04 10.98
CA HIS A 159 5.17 8.58 9.66
C HIS A 159 3.85 7.79 9.74
N SER A 160 3.09 7.76 8.64
CA SER A 160 1.79 7.07 8.55
C SER A 160 1.84 5.60 8.95
N SER A 161 2.95 4.91 8.73
CA SER A 161 3.13 3.49 9.13
C SER A 161 3.29 3.26 10.64
N SER A 162 3.46 4.33 11.42
CA SER A 162 3.43 4.29 12.90
C SER A 162 2.06 4.70 13.46
N TYR A 163 1.14 5.17 12.62
CA TYR A 163 -0.21 5.54 13.03
C TYR A 163 -1.11 4.31 13.17
N LYS A 164 -1.97 4.28 14.20
CA LYS A 164 -2.90 3.17 14.46
C LYS A 164 -4.37 3.57 14.44
N SER A 165 -4.70 4.62 15.20
CA SER A 165 -6.07 5.10 15.33
C SER A 165 -6.09 6.56 15.77
N GLY A 166 -7.14 7.28 15.39
CA GLY A 166 -7.42 8.65 15.80
C GLY A 166 -7.75 8.79 17.29
N ILE A 167 -8.13 7.71 17.96
CA ILE A 167 -8.49 7.69 19.40
C ILE A 167 -7.36 8.30 20.26
N SER A 168 -6.11 7.92 19.98
CA SER A 168 -4.93 8.37 20.74
C SER A 168 -4.62 9.87 20.60
N TYR A 169 -5.34 10.57 19.72
CA TYR A 169 -5.12 11.98 19.41
C TYR A 169 -6.31 12.87 19.80
N SER A 170 -7.35 12.33 20.43
CA SER A 170 -8.53 13.10 20.82
C SER A 170 -8.16 14.35 21.63
N GLY A 171 -8.76 15.49 21.29
CA GLY A 171 -8.45 16.80 21.87
C GLY A 171 -7.12 17.44 21.43
N ARG A 172 -6.31 16.79 20.57
CA ARG A 172 -5.06 17.36 20.05
C ARG A 172 -5.27 18.15 18.76
N ASN A 173 -4.27 18.95 18.42
CA ASN A 173 -4.13 19.56 17.10
C ASN A 173 -3.19 18.69 16.26
N VAL A 174 -3.64 18.22 15.10
CA VAL A 174 -2.85 17.33 14.24
C VAL A 174 -2.80 17.85 12.81
N LEU A 175 -1.59 17.96 12.27
CA LEU A 175 -1.33 18.26 10.87
C LEU A 175 -0.95 16.99 10.13
N VAL A 176 -1.75 16.60 9.14
CA VAL A 176 -1.45 15.50 8.23
C VAL A 176 -0.72 16.05 7.00
N VAL A 177 0.51 15.58 6.77
CA VAL A 177 1.31 16.00 5.62
C VAL A 177 1.15 14.98 4.49
N GLY A 178 0.52 15.38 3.39
CA GLY A 178 0.32 14.56 2.21
C GLY A 178 -1.13 14.14 1.99
N SER A 179 -1.53 14.12 0.73
CA SER A 179 -2.91 13.89 0.28
C SER A 179 -3.09 12.58 -0.49
N GLY A 180 -2.20 11.61 -0.28
CA GLY A 180 -2.42 10.24 -0.77
C GLY A 180 -3.54 9.53 -0.03
N ASN A 181 -3.83 8.29 -0.42
CA ASN A 181 -4.85 7.46 0.23
C ASN A 181 -4.67 7.40 1.75
N SER A 182 -3.46 7.12 2.25
CA SER A 182 -3.18 7.09 3.69
C SER A 182 -3.42 8.45 4.37
N GLY A 183 -2.97 9.56 3.78
CA GLY A 183 -3.15 10.89 4.39
C GLY A 183 -4.61 11.29 4.49
N MET A 184 -5.38 11.04 3.43
CA MET A 184 -6.82 11.36 3.41
C MET A 184 -7.62 10.47 4.37
N GLU A 185 -7.27 9.19 4.48
CA GLU A 185 -7.91 8.26 5.41
C GLU A 185 -7.56 8.58 6.88
N ILE A 186 -6.30 8.90 7.18
CA ILE A 186 -5.85 9.32 8.52
C ILE A 186 -6.53 10.64 8.92
N ALA A 187 -6.59 11.62 8.01
CA ALA A 187 -7.26 12.89 8.30
C ALA A 187 -8.75 12.70 8.62
N TYR A 188 -9.43 11.80 7.90
CA TYR A 188 -10.82 11.45 8.23
C TYR A 188 -10.93 10.77 9.59
N ASP A 189 -10.05 9.82 9.90
CA ASP A 189 -10.10 9.09 11.17
C ASP A 189 -9.87 10.02 12.37
N LEU A 190 -8.88 10.89 12.28
CA LEU A 190 -8.61 11.93 13.27
C LEU A 190 -9.83 12.84 13.48
N ALA A 191 -10.38 13.40 12.41
CA ALA A 191 -11.54 14.29 12.51
C ALA A 191 -12.78 13.58 13.05
N SER A 192 -12.96 12.28 12.74
CA SER A 192 -14.06 11.47 13.26
C SER A 192 -13.95 11.21 14.77
N HIS A 193 -12.73 11.27 15.33
CA HIS A 193 -12.46 11.15 16.76
C HIS A 193 -12.37 12.51 17.49
N GLY A 194 -12.85 13.59 16.86
CA GLY A 194 -12.91 14.93 17.45
C GLY A 194 -11.56 15.65 17.50
N VAL A 195 -10.56 15.18 16.75
CA VAL A 195 -9.24 15.83 16.68
C VAL A 195 -9.31 17.07 15.78
N ASN A 196 -8.74 18.19 16.23
CA ASN A 196 -8.62 19.39 15.38
C ASN A 196 -7.59 19.13 14.28
N THR A 197 -8.11 18.77 13.10
CA THR A 197 -7.32 18.17 12.02
C THR A 197 -7.11 19.15 10.87
N SER A 198 -5.86 19.29 10.45
CA SER A 198 -5.47 19.98 9.22
C SER A 198 -4.76 19.01 8.28
N ILE A 199 -4.88 19.21 6.97
CA ILE A 199 -4.17 18.42 5.95
C ILE A 199 -3.45 19.31 4.94
N VAL A 200 -2.21 18.97 4.64
CA VAL A 200 -1.41 19.64 3.61
C VAL A 200 -1.59 18.93 2.27
N ILE A 201 -2.11 19.68 1.28
CA ILE A 201 -2.33 19.21 -0.08
C ILE A 201 -1.43 20.02 -1.01
N ARG A 202 -0.27 19.45 -1.36
CA ARG A 202 0.73 20.13 -2.22
C ARG A 202 0.39 20.02 -3.71
N SER A 203 -0.06 18.85 -4.13
CA SER A 203 -0.19 18.50 -5.55
C SER A 203 -1.62 18.12 -5.90
N PRO A 204 -2.07 18.35 -7.16
CA PRO A 204 -3.39 17.96 -7.59
C PRO A 204 -3.62 16.46 -7.42
N ILE A 205 -4.85 16.09 -7.03
CA ILE A 205 -5.31 14.70 -6.84
C ILE A 205 -6.68 14.47 -7.48
N HIS A 206 -6.91 13.24 -7.95
CA HIS A 206 -8.25 12.77 -8.26
C HIS A 206 -8.88 12.21 -7.01
N VAL A 207 -10.07 12.67 -6.65
CA VAL A 207 -10.89 12.14 -5.55
C VAL A 207 -12.01 11.30 -6.15
N MET A 208 -12.09 10.03 -5.76
CA MET A 208 -12.96 9.02 -6.36
C MET A 208 -13.64 8.19 -5.27
N THR A 209 -14.80 7.60 -5.55
CA THR A 209 -15.35 6.56 -4.67
C THR A 209 -14.81 5.18 -5.11
N LYS A 210 -14.94 4.19 -4.22
CA LYS A 210 -14.53 2.81 -4.53
C LYS A 210 -15.33 2.23 -5.69
N GLU A 211 -16.60 2.61 -5.85
CA GLU A 211 -17.50 2.14 -6.90
C GLU A 211 -17.09 2.72 -8.26
N ILE A 212 -16.73 4.00 -8.32
CA ILE A 212 -16.22 4.64 -9.55
C ILE A 212 -14.94 3.95 -10.02
N ILE A 213 -14.03 3.64 -9.08
CA ILE A 213 -12.77 2.95 -9.42
C ILE A 213 -13.02 1.50 -9.84
N ARG A 214 -13.92 0.78 -9.16
CA ARG A 214 -14.33 -0.58 -9.54
C ARG A 214 -14.90 -0.61 -10.96
N LEU A 215 -15.79 0.33 -11.28
CA LEU A 215 -16.35 0.48 -12.63
C LEU A 215 -15.25 0.78 -13.64
N GLY A 216 -14.40 1.77 -13.37
CA GLY A 216 -13.29 2.13 -14.25
C GLY A 216 -12.35 0.95 -14.52
N MET A 217 -11.95 0.21 -13.49
CA MET A 217 -11.12 -0.99 -13.63
C MET A 217 -11.79 -2.10 -14.46
N THR A 218 -13.11 -2.21 -14.41
CA THR A 218 -13.86 -3.15 -15.24
C THR A 218 -13.87 -2.69 -16.70
N LEU A 219 -14.13 -1.40 -16.94
CA LEU A 219 -14.26 -0.83 -18.28
C LEU A 219 -12.93 -0.73 -19.03
N VAL A 220 -11.79 -0.49 -18.36
CA VAL A 220 -10.48 -0.43 -19.03
C VAL A 220 -10.06 -1.75 -19.69
N ARG A 221 -10.70 -2.88 -19.33
CA ARG A 221 -10.48 -4.18 -19.99
C ARG A 221 -11.12 -4.26 -21.38
N HIS A 222 -12.11 -3.40 -21.65
CA HIS A 222 -12.94 -3.49 -22.85
C HIS A 222 -12.99 -2.17 -23.66
N LEU A 223 -12.60 -1.05 -23.07
CA LEU A 223 -12.68 0.28 -23.66
C LEU A 223 -11.33 1.02 -23.63
N PRO A 224 -11.09 1.95 -24.57
CA PRO A 224 -9.90 2.80 -24.54
C PRO A 224 -9.79 3.59 -23.23
N MET A 225 -8.60 3.60 -22.63
CA MET A 225 -8.34 4.24 -21.35
C MET A 225 -8.79 5.70 -21.28
N LYS A 226 -8.61 6.48 -22.36
CA LYS A 226 -9.05 7.89 -22.43
C LYS A 226 -10.57 8.04 -22.25
N MET A 227 -11.36 7.13 -22.80
CA MET A 227 -12.83 7.15 -22.65
C MET A 227 -13.22 6.83 -21.22
N VAL A 228 -12.58 5.81 -20.62
CA VAL A 228 -12.83 5.42 -19.23
C VAL A 228 -12.46 6.55 -18.28
N ASP A 229 -11.29 7.18 -18.48
CA ASP A 229 -10.84 8.34 -17.71
C ASP A 229 -11.84 9.50 -17.77
N GLY A 230 -12.35 9.83 -18.96
CA GLY A 230 -13.37 10.86 -19.13
C GLY A 230 -14.65 10.54 -18.35
N LEU A 231 -15.12 9.30 -18.43
CA LEU A 231 -16.32 8.83 -17.73
C LEU A 231 -16.15 8.92 -16.20
N VAL A 232 -15.07 8.36 -15.65
CA VAL A 232 -14.88 8.35 -14.19
C VAL A 232 -14.65 9.75 -13.63
N VAL A 233 -14.01 10.65 -14.39
CA VAL A 233 -13.86 12.06 -14.01
C VAL A 233 -15.22 12.78 -14.03
N MET A 234 -16.09 12.49 -15.01
CA MET A 234 -17.46 13.01 -15.04
C MET A 234 -18.26 12.53 -13.82
N MET A 235 -18.20 11.23 -13.48
CA MET A 235 -18.89 10.67 -12.32
C MET A 235 -18.36 11.28 -11.00
N SER A 236 -17.05 11.45 -10.88
CA SER A 236 -16.42 12.13 -9.74
C SER A 236 -16.88 13.59 -9.62
N ASN A 237 -16.96 14.32 -10.74
CA ASN A 237 -17.54 15.66 -10.79
C ASN A 237 -18.97 15.70 -10.26
N PHE A 238 -19.81 14.75 -10.68
CA PHE A 238 -21.19 14.69 -10.22
C PHE A 238 -21.28 14.39 -8.72
N LYS A 239 -20.43 13.48 -8.21
CA LYS A 239 -20.45 13.07 -6.80
C LYS A 239 -19.87 14.13 -5.85
N PHE A 240 -18.74 14.73 -6.21
CA PHE A 240 -17.98 15.61 -5.33
C PHE A 240 -18.11 17.10 -5.68
N GLY A 241 -18.59 17.43 -6.88
CA GLY A 241 -18.58 18.80 -7.37
C GLY A 241 -17.17 19.36 -7.54
N ASP A 242 -17.08 20.68 -7.58
CA ASP A 242 -15.81 21.38 -7.63
C ASP A 242 -15.19 21.54 -6.23
N LEU A 243 -14.12 20.79 -5.98
CA LEU A 243 -13.35 20.82 -4.74
C LEU A 243 -12.24 21.88 -4.72
N SER A 244 -12.02 22.61 -5.82
CA SER A 244 -10.94 23.60 -5.92
C SER A 244 -11.08 24.72 -4.88
N ARG A 245 -12.33 25.12 -4.59
CA ARG A 245 -12.68 26.09 -3.53
C ARG A 245 -12.27 25.65 -2.12
N TYR A 246 -11.96 24.36 -1.93
CA TYR A 246 -11.49 23.79 -0.68
C TYR A 246 -10.00 23.40 -0.74
N GLY A 247 -9.25 23.87 -1.74
CA GLY A 247 -7.82 23.60 -1.88
C GLY A 247 -7.47 22.25 -2.53
N ILE A 248 -8.45 21.51 -3.06
CA ILE A 248 -8.20 20.25 -3.79
C ILE A 248 -8.39 20.51 -5.28
N THR A 249 -7.27 20.57 -6.01
CA THR A 249 -7.27 20.71 -7.47
C THR A 249 -7.12 19.36 -8.14
N ARG A 250 -7.67 19.25 -9.36
CA ARG A 250 -7.64 18.01 -10.14
C ARG A 250 -6.48 18.01 -11.15
N PRO A 251 -5.77 16.88 -11.34
CA PRO A 251 -4.78 16.75 -12.40
C PRO A 251 -5.39 16.89 -13.81
N LYS A 252 -4.56 17.31 -14.78
CA LYS A 252 -4.97 17.40 -16.20
C LYS A 252 -5.19 16.04 -16.86
N LYS A 253 -4.35 15.05 -16.53
CA LYS A 253 -4.48 13.67 -17.02
C LYS A 253 -5.47 12.90 -16.15
N GLY A 254 -6.17 11.94 -16.74
CA GLY A 254 -7.13 11.10 -16.03
C GLY A 254 -6.47 10.13 -15.03
N PRO A 255 -7.24 9.59 -14.08
CA PRO A 255 -6.72 8.75 -13.00
C PRO A 255 -6.03 7.47 -13.48
N PHE A 256 -6.54 6.80 -14.52
CA PHE A 256 -5.95 5.58 -15.06
C PHE A 256 -4.70 5.88 -15.89
N ALA A 257 -4.73 6.93 -16.72
CA ALA A 257 -3.54 7.38 -17.45
C ALA A 257 -2.39 7.76 -16.49
N LEU A 258 -2.69 8.49 -15.41
CA LEU A 258 -1.70 8.83 -14.40
C LEU A 258 -1.09 7.59 -13.76
N LYS A 259 -1.93 6.63 -13.31
CA LYS A 259 -1.44 5.37 -12.75
C LYS A 259 -0.51 4.65 -13.73
N SER A 260 -0.86 4.60 -15.02
CA SER A 260 -0.07 3.92 -16.04
C SER A 260 1.28 4.58 -16.32
N GLU A 261 1.35 5.92 -16.26
CA GLU A 261 2.56 6.66 -16.62
C GLU A 261 3.55 6.84 -15.47
N ASN A 262 3.05 7.07 -14.24
CA ASN A 262 3.89 7.46 -13.11
C ASN A 262 3.49 6.80 -11.79
N GLY A 263 2.65 5.76 -11.83
CA GLY A 263 2.23 5.02 -10.64
C GLY A 263 1.33 5.82 -9.68
N ARG A 264 0.89 7.03 -10.03
CA ARG A 264 0.05 7.85 -9.12
C ARG A 264 -1.41 7.37 -9.16
N TYR A 265 -1.86 6.86 -8.02
CA TYR A 265 -3.23 6.43 -7.81
C TYR A 265 -4.18 7.59 -7.53
N ALA A 266 -5.44 7.44 -7.93
CA ALA A 266 -6.52 8.28 -7.42
C ALA A 266 -6.71 8.02 -5.91
N VAL A 267 -7.14 9.06 -5.21
CA VAL A 267 -7.53 8.99 -3.80
C VAL A 267 -8.94 8.45 -3.72
N ILE A 268 -9.10 7.39 -2.94
CA ILE A 268 -10.40 6.85 -2.57
C ILE A 268 -10.93 7.64 -1.38
N ASP A 269 -12.00 8.40 -1.59
CA ASP A 269 -12.63 9.14 -0.52
C ASP A 269 -13.47 8.21 0.36
N VAL A 270 -13.17 8.24 1.66
CA VAL A 270 -13.94 7.53 2.69
C VAL A 270 -14.85 8.47 3.50
N GLY A 271 -15.07 9.69 3.00
CA GLY A 271 -15.80 10.76 3.68
C GLY A 271 -14.93 11.97 4.05
N THR A 272 -13.61 11.94 3.76
CA THR A 272 -12.68 13.05 4.03
C THR A 272 -13.14 14.33 3.32
N SER A 273 -13.55 14.21 2.06
CA SER A 273 -14.05 15.34 1.26
C SER A 273 -15.29 15.99 1.88
N TYR A 274 -16.16 15.20 2.50
CA TYR A 274 -17.35 15.71 3.19
C TYR A 274 -16.96 16.53 4.43
N LEU A 275 -16.04 16.01 5.25
CA LEU A 275 -15.55 16.71 6.44
C LEU A 275 -14.76 17.99 6.11
N ILE A 276 -14.03 17.99 4.99
CA ILE A 276 -13.39 19.21 4.45
C ILE A 276 -14.46 20.25 4.09
N LYS A 277 -15.51 19.85 3.37
CA LYS A 277 -16.60 20.77 2.99
C LYS A 277 -17.35 21.36 4.19
N LYS A 278 -17.47 20.60 5.28
CA LYS A 278 -18.07 21.05 6.54
C LYS A 278 -17.14 21.92 7.39
N GLY A 279 -15.85 22.01 7.04
CA GLY A 279 -14.84 22.74 7.80
C GLY A 279 -14.28 21.99 9.00
N ASN A 280 -14.63 20.71 9.18
CA ASN A 280 -14.08 19.84 10.23
C ASN A 280 -12.61 19.46 9.98
N ILE A 281 -12.19 19.44 8.70
CA ILE A 281 -10.79 19.27 8.30
C ILE A 281 -10.36 20.52 7.54
N LYS A 282 -9.31 21.18 8.02
CA LYS A 282 -8.76 22.38 7.38
C LYS A 282 -7.74 21.97 6.31
N VAL A 283 -7.89 22.50 5.10
CA VAL A 283 -6.90 22.27 4.04
C VAL A 283 -5.89 23.41 4.03
N SER A 284 -4.63 23.07 4.28
CA SER A 284 -3.51 23.99 4.15
C SER A 284 -2.90 23.84 2.76
N ILE A 285 -3.00 24.89 1.95
CA ILE A 285 -2.35 24.96 0.64
C ILE A 285 -0.91 25.39 0.89
N PHE A 286 0.04 24.50 0.58
CA PHE A 286 1.45 24.85 0.62
C PHE A 286 1.77 25.63 -0.65
N SER A 287 1.76 26.96 -0.59
CA SER A 287 2.44 27.78 -1.60
C SER A 287 3.91 27.75 -1.25
N VAL A 288 4.70 27.01 -2.01
CA VAL A 288 6.16 27.17 -1.95
C VAL A 288 6.42 28.60 -2.45
N MET A 289 6.66 29.54 -1.53
CA MET A 289 7.38 30.74 -1.88
C MET A 289 8.81 30.27 -2.19
N THR A 290 9.06 30.04 -3.47
CA THR A 290 10.42 29.93 -4.02
C THR A 290 11.16 31.24 -3.82
#